data_AF-A0A966F335-F1
#
_entry.id   AF-A0A966F335-F1
#
_cell.length_a   1.000
_cell.length_b   1.000
_cell.length_c   1.000
_cell.angle_alpha   90.00
_cell.angle_beta   90.00
_cell.angle_gamma   90.00
#
_symmetry.space_group_name_H-M   'P 1'
#
loop_
_entity.id
_entity.type
_entity.pdbx_description
1 polymer ?
#
loop_
_entity_poly.entity_id
_entity_poly.type
_entity_poly.pdbx_seq_one_letter_code
_entity_poly.pdbx_strand_id
1 'polypeptide(L)'
;HGDCHPGNILWRDGPHFVDLDDCRTGPAVQDLWMLISGEADERRRQWDWLLEGYKMFCDFDPRQLHLVEALRALRMIDHQAWLARRWDDPAFPRAFPWFADERHWETVVNQLREQLSELQEPVI
;
A
#
# COMPACT_ATOMS: atom_id res chain seq x y z
N HIS A 1 -1.01 2.99 -11.71
CA HIS A 1 0.39 2.82 -11.26
C HIS A 1 0.62 1.43 -10.70
N GLY A 2 -0.31 0.90 -9.89
CA GLY A 2 -0.20 -0.40 -9.24
C GLY A 2 0.58 -0.35 -7.93
N ASP A 3 1.56 0.56 -7.84
CA ASP A 3 2.36 0.84 -6.66
C ASP A 3 2.50 2.36 -6.37
N CYS A 4 1.38 3.10 -6.38
CA CYS A 4 1.40 4.56 -6.16
C CYS A 4 1.56 4.90 -4.67
N HIS A 5 2.79 5.17 -4.23
CA HIS A 5 3.08 5.63 -2.87
C HIS A 5 4.16 6.73 -2.91
N PRO A 6 4.39 7.49 -1.82
CA PRO A 6 5.30 8.65 -1.85
C PRO A 6 6.73 8.35 -2.31
N GLY A 7 7.21 7.11 -2.18
CA GLY A 7 8.53 6.70 -2.66
C GLY A 7 8.65 6.66 -4.19
N ASN A 8 7.52 6.49 -4.89
CA ASN A 8 7.42 6.45 -6.34
C ASN A 8 6.93 7.77 -6.95
N ILE A 9 6.97 8.86 -6.16
CA ILE A 9 6.60 10.21 -6.60
C ILE A 9 7.79 11.13 -6.40
N LEU A 10 8.36 11.64 -7.49
CA LEU A 10 9.40 12.66 -7.46
C LEU A 10 8.78 14.04 -7.56
N TRP A 11 9.35 15.02 -6.85
CA TRP A 11 8.86 16.39 -6.85
C TRP A 11 9.83 17.34 -7.54
N ARG A 12 9.45 17.85 -8.71
CA ARG A 12 10.18 18.91 -9.42
C ARG A 12 9.20 19.73 -10.24
N ASP A 13 8.89 20.93 -9.77
CA ASP A 13 7.90 21.84 -10.37
C ASP A 13 6.50 21.20 -10.51
N GLY A 14 6.24 20.16 -9.72
CA GLY A 14 5.05 19.30 -9.79
C GLY A 14 5.39 17.83 -9.50
N PRO A 15 4.36 16.97 -9.36
CA PRO A 15 4.55 15.54 -9.13
C PRO A 15 4.91 14.81 -10.43
N HIS A 16 5.93 13.95 -10.36
CA HIS A 16 6.30 13.01 -11.42
C HIS A 16 6.21 11.60 -10.87
N PHE A 17 5.34 10.79 -11.46
CA PHE A 17 5.17 9.38 -11.11
C PHE A 17 6.26 8.55 -11.81
N VAL A 18 6.94 7.69 -11.06
CA VAL A 18 8.04 6.85 -11.55
C VAL A 18 7.83 5.40 -11.11
N ASP A 19 8.56 4.46 -11.71
CA ASP A 19 8.43 3.02 -11.44
C ASP A 19 7.06 2.44 -11.84
N LEU A 20 6.92 2.13 -13.13
CA LEU A 20 5.67 1.65 -13.73
C LEU A 20 5.66 0.14 -13.96
N ASP A 21 6.64 -0.60 -13.43
CA ASP A 21 6.78 -2.04 -13.68
C ASP A 21 5.65 -2.87 -13.02
N ASP A 22 5.00 -2.31 -11.99
CA ASP A 22 3.85 -2.90 -11.29
C ASP A 22 2.49 -2.44 -11.84
N CYS A 23 2.44 -1.76 -13.00
CA CYS A 23 1.19 -1.30 -13.59
C CYS A 23 0.23 -2.45 -13.92
N ARG A 24 -0.99 -2.38 -13.38
CA ARG A 24 -2.06 -3.37 -13.57
C ARG A 24 -3.43 -2.70 -13.66
N THR A 25 -4.40 -3.41 -14.20
CA THR A 25 -5.82 -3.03 -14.13
C THR A 25 -6.36 -3.38 -12.75
N GLY A 26 -7.00 -2.41 -12.09
CA GLY A 26 -7.55 -2.58 -10.74
C GLY A 26 -8.44 -1.42 -10.33
N PRO A 27 -8.97 -1.43 -9.09
CA PRO A 27 -9.76 -0.31 -8.56
C PRO A 27 -8.87 0.93 -8.41
N ALA A 28 -9.42 2.11 -8.68
CA ALA A 28 -8.73 3.40 -8.58
C ALA A 28 -8.11 3.62 -7.19
N VAL A 29 -8.80 3.16 -6.13
CA VAL A 29 -8.31 3.29 -4.75
C VAL A 29 -6.90 2.70 -4.53
N GLN A 30 -6.50 1.70 -5.33
CA GLN A 30 -5.16 1.09 -5.27
C GLN A 30 -4.05 2.12 -5.45
N ASP A 31 -4.29 3.14 -6.29
CA ASP A 31 -3.31 4.20 -6.55
C ASP A 31 -3.47 5.42 -5.61
N LEU A 32 -4.38 5.35 -4.62
CA LEU A 32 -4.70 6.47 -3.73
C LEU A 32 -4.41 6.18 -2.26
N TRP A 33 -4.75 4.98 -1.76
CA TRP A 33 -4.76 4.72 -0.32
C TRP A 33 -3.38 4.80 0.33
N MET A 34 -2.32 4.47 -0.40
CA MET A 34 -0.94 4.52 0.10
C MET A 34 -0.39 5.94 0.25
N LEU A 35 -1.12 6.96 -0.22
CA LEU A 35 -0.79 8.37 0.00
C LEU A 35 -1.28 8.88 1.36
N ILE A 36 -2.13 8.11 2.05
CA ILE A 36 -2.78 8.50 3.29
C ILE A 36 -1.99 7.96 4.49
N SER A 37 -1.72 8.81 5.48
CA SER A 37 -0.99 8.45 6.70
C SER A 37 -1.39 9.32 7.88
N GLY A 38 -1.00 8.90 9.10
CA GLY A 38 -1.29 9.63 10.34
C GLY A 38 -2.53 9.13 11.08
N GLU A 39 -2.99 9.92 12.05
CA GLU A 39 -4.11 9.60 12.94
C GLU A 39 -5.47 9.71 12.23
N ALA A 40 -6.54 9.17 12.83
CA ALA A 40 -7.85 9.07 12.18
C ALA A 40 -8.37 10.40 11.58
N ASP A 41 -8.26 11.50 12.33
CA ASP A 41 -8.69 12.82 11.87
C ASP A 41 -7.79 13.39 10.75
N GLU A 42 -6.50 13.08 10.76
CA GLU A 42 -5.57 13.47 9.70
C GLU A 42 -5.88 12.71 8.43
N ARG A 43 -6.07 11.38 8.53
CA ARG A 43 -6.44 10.52 7.40
C ARG A 43 -7.75 10.97 6.77
N ARG A 44 -8.76 11.33 7.57
CA ARG A 44 -10.04 11.85 7.06
C ARG A 44 -9.83 13.12 6.22
N ARG A 45 -9.08 14.10 6.75
CA ARG A 45 -8.78 15.34 6.01
C ARG A 45 -7.98 15.09 4.73
N GLN A 46 -7.01 14.17 4.77
CA GLN A 46 -6.22 13.80 3.59
C GLN A 46 -7.09 13.15 2.53
N TRP A 47 -8.01 12.25 2.92
CA TRP A 47 -8.98 11.65 1.99
C TRP A 47 -9.88 12.70 1.36
N ASP A 48 -10.40 13.65 2.16
CA ASP A 48 -11.26 14.72 1.65
C ASP A 48 -10.55 15.52 0.55
N TRP A 49 -9.33 16.01 0.83
CA TRP A 49 -8.54 16.77 -0.16
C TRP A 49 -8.13 15.95 -1.38
N LEU A 50 -7.69 14.71 -1.17
CA LEU A 50 -7.25 13.83 -2.25
C LEU A 50 -8.40 13.52 -3.20
N LEU A 51 -9.56 13.14 -2.66
CA LEU A 51 -10.74 12.83 -3.46
C LEU A 51 -11.33 14.07 -4.12
N GLU A 52 -11.35 15.22 -3.45
CA GLU A 52 -11.74 16.50 -4.06
C GLU A 52 -10.89 16.79 -5.31
N GLY A 53 -9.57 16.73 -5.18
CA GLY A 53 -8.65 16.96 -6.30
C GLY A 53 -8.79 15.91 -7.42
N TYR A 54 -8.91 14.63 -7.07
CA TYR A 54 -9.09 13.54 -8.03
C TYR A 54 -10.37 13.70 -8.84
N LYS A 55 -11.48 14.04 -8.18
CA LYS A 55 -12.81 14.23 -8.79
C LYS A 55 -12.88 15.41 -9.76
N MET A 56 -11.89 16.30 -9.79
CA MET A 56 -11.79 17.32 -10.83
C MET A 56 -11.49 16.73 -12.21
N PHE A 57 -10.94 15.51 -12.28
CA PHE A 57 -10.50 14.87 -13.52
C PHE A 57 -11.18 13.53 -13.79
N CYS A 58 -11.56 12.78 -12.76
CA CYS A 58 -12.16 11.45 -12.89
C CYS A 58 -13.15 11.16 -11.77
N ASP A 59 -14.29 10.54 -12.09
CA ASP A 59 -15.24 10.09 -11.08
C ASP A 59 -14.62 9.03 -10.15
N PHE A 60 -15.01 9.06 -8.88
CA PHE A 60 -14.58 8.07 -7.88
C PHE A 60 -15.79 7.39 -7.26
N ASP A 61 -15.80 6.06 -7.26
CA ASP A 61 -16.81 5.24 -6.58
C ASP A 61 -16.43 5.09 -5.10
N PRO A 62 -17.16 5.71 -4.15
CA PRO A 62 -16.84 5.64 -2.72
C PRO A 62 -16.79 4.22 -2.18
N ARG A 63 -17.48 3.26 -2.82
CA ARG A 63 -17.46 1.85 -2.39
C ARG A 63 -16.05 1.25 -2.45
N GLN A 64 -15.14 1.83 -3.24
CA GLN A 64 -13.76 1.37 -3.29
C GLN A 64 -12.99 1.65 -1.99
N LEU A 65 -13.44 2.59 -1.14
CA LEU A 65 -12.81 2.83 0.16
C LEU A 65 -12.89 1.59 1.07
N HIS A 66 -13.92 0.75 0.90
CA HIS A 66 -14.03 -0.52 1.63
C HIS A 66 -12.94 -1.54 1.25
N LEU A 67 -12.19 -1.31 0.17
CA LEU A 67 -11.13 -2.21 -0.27
C LEU A 67 -9.78 -1.88 0.35
N VAL A 68 -9.62 -0.73 1.04
CA VAL A 68 -8.31 -0.26 1.51
C VAL A 68 -7.61 -1.29 2.39
N GLU A 69 -8.29 -1.79 3.43
CA GLU A 69 -7.68 -2.74 4.36
C GLU A 69 -7.46 -4.13 3.73
N ALA A 70 -8.26 -4.50 2.72
CA ALA A 70 -8.05 -5.74 1.96
C ALA A 70 -6.83 -5.63 1.02
N LEU A 71 -6.68 -4.49 0.35
CA LEU A 71 -5.52 -4.21 -0.51
C LEU A 71 -4.24 -4.08 0.33
N ARG A 72 -4.32 -3.49 1.52
CA ARG A 72 -3.21 -3.43 2.47
C ARG A 72 -2.78 -4.82 2.93
N ALA A 73 -3.73 -5.68 3.31
CA ALA A 73 -3.45 -7.07 3.66
C ALA A 73 -2.79 -7.83 2.49
N LEU A 74 -3.32 -7.65 1.26
CA LEU A 74 -2.73 -8.25 0.07
C LEU A 74 -1.30 -7.76 -0.14
N ARG A 75 -1.03 -6.46 -0.03
CA ARG A 75 0.33 -5.88 -0.14
C ARG A 75 1.29 -6.49 0.88
N MET A 76 0.86 -6.67 2.13
CA MET A 76 1.70 -7.28 3.17
C MET A 76 2.12 -8.71 2.80
N ILE A 77 1.17 -9.52 2.32
CA ILE A 77 1.41 -10.91 1.90
C ILE A 77 2.28 -10.94 0.64
N ASP A 78 1.96 -10.12 -0.36
CA ASP A 78 2.66 -10.06 -1.62
C ASP A 78 4.13 -9.63 -1.44
N HIS A 79 4.42 -8.72 -0.50
CA HIS A 79 5.79 -8.35 -0.17
C HIS A 79 6.62 -9.55 0.33
N GLN A 80 6.06 -10.35 1.25
CA GLN A 80 6.76 -11.56 1.73
C GLN A 80 6.89 -12.60 0.61
N ALA A 81 5.86 -12.76 -0.22
CA ALA A 81 5.92 -13.68 -1.37
C ALA A 81 6.94 -13.23 -2.42
N TRP A 82 7.07 -11.92 -2.65
CA TRP A 82 8.05 -11.34 -3.57
C TRP A 82 9.48 -11.64 -3.14
N LEU A 83 9.78 -11.51 -1.85
CA LEU A 83 11.06 -11.91 -1.25
C LEU A 83 11.29 -13.42 -1.38
N ALA A 84 10.32 -14.24 -0.96
CA ALA A 84 10.43 -15.69 -0.99
C ALA A 84 10.73 -16.23 -2.40
N ARG A 85 10.04 -15.73 -3.42
CA ARG A 85 10.23 -16.16 -4.82
C ARG A 85 11.60 -15.82 -5.40
N ARG A 86 12.31 -14.87 -4.79
CA ARG A 86 13.62 -14.39 -5.25
C ARG A 86 14.74 -14.80 -4.30
N TRP A 87 14.46 -15.63 -3.30
CA TRP A 87 15.42 -15.95 -2.26
C TRP A 87 16.66 -16.68 -2.77
N ASP A 88 16.54 -17.44 -3.85
CA ASP A 88 17.67 -18.13 -4.49
C ASP A 88 18.62 -17.17 -5.25
N ASP A 89 18.21 -15.91 -5.50
CA ASP A 89 19.10 -14.87 -6.03
C ASP A 89 20.06 -14.40 -4.91
N PRO A 90 21.39 -14.53 -5.07
CA PRO A 90 22.35 -14.15 -4.03
C PRO A 90 22.27 -12.71 -3.55
N ALA A 91 21.66 -11.80 -4.31
CA ALA A 91 21.46 -10.42 -3.88
C ALA A 91 20.44 -10.32 -2.73
N PHE A 92 19.43 -11.20 -2.69
CA PHE A 92 18.30 -11.11 -1.75
C PHE A 92 18.69 -11.47 -0.32
N PRO A 93 19.36 -12.59 -0.03
CA PRO A 93 19.85 -12.87 1.32
C PRO A 93 20.83 -11.81 1.84
N ARG A 94 21.54 -11.11 0.95
CA ARG A 94 22.48 -10.03 1.31
C ARG A 94 21.76 -8.73 1.65
N ALA A 95 20.73 -8.36 0.88
CA ALA A 95 19.96 -7.13 1.09
C ALA A 95 18.91 -7.28 2.20
N PHE A 96 18.36 -8.49 2.38
CA PHE A 96 17.27 -8.80 3.29
C PHE A 96 17.62 -9.99 4.23
N PRO A 97 18.75 -9.93 4.96
CA PRO A 97 19.18 -11.06 5.80
C PRO A 97 18.18 -11.42 6.91
N TRP A 98 17.39 -10.44 7.35
CA TRP A 98 16.33 -10.60 8.36
C TRP A 98 15.17 -11.48 7.89
N PHE A 99 15.00 -11.73 6.59
CA PHE A 99 13.87 -12.51 6.08
C PHE A 99 13.91 -13.98 6.54
N ALA A 100 15.10 -14.51 6.85
CA ALA A 100 15.28 -15.85 7.39
C ALA A 100 15.21 -15.91 8.93
N ASP A 101 15.05 -14.78 9.61
CA ASP A 101 14.96 -14.72 11.08
C ASP A 101 13.55 -15.09 11.56
N GLU A 102 13.45 -15.94 12.58
CA GLU A 102 12.18 -16.30 13.23
C GLU A 102 11.46 -15.06 13.76
N ARG A 103 12.21 -14.10 14.32
CA ARG A 103 11.64 -12.86 14.88
C ARG A 103 10.93 -12.03 13.82
N HIS A 104 11.42 -12.02 12.59
CA HIS A 104 10.75 -11.34 11.47
C HIS A 104 9.36 -11.94 11.24
N TRP A 105 9.26 -13.27 11.20
CA TRP A 105 8.00 -13.96 10.97
C TRP A 105 7.01 -13.80 12.13
N GLU A 106 7.49 -13.74 13.37
CA GLU A 106 6.65 -13.36 14.52
C GLU A 106 6.04 -11.96 14.34
N THR A 107 6.84 -10.98 13.90
CA THR A 107 6.36 -9.63 13.58
C THR A 107 5.34 -9.65 12.45
N VAL A 108 5.59 -10.37 11.35
CA VAL A 108 4.66 -10.48 10.21
C VAL A 108 3.32 -11.07 10.66
N VAL A 109 3.32 -12.13 11.48
CA VAL A 109 2.10 -12.75 12.00
C VAL A 109 1.31 -11.78 12.88
N ASN A 110 1.99 -11.02 13.76
CA ASN A 110 1.31 -10.03 14.60
C ASN A 110 0.72 -8.90 13.77
N GLN A 111 1.46 -8.37 12.79
CA GLN A 111 0.95 -7.35 11.87
C GLN A 111 -0.27 -7.85 11.07
N LEU A 112 -0.26 -9.10 10.60
CA LEU A 112 -1.43 -9.68 9.90
C LEU A 112 -2.64 -9.87 10.82
N ARG A 113 -2.43 -10.14 12.12
CA ARG A 113 -3.53 -10.19 13.11
C ARG A 113 -4.11 -8.81 13.38
N GLU A 114 -3.27 -7.79 13.52
CA GLU A 114 -3.71 -6.40 13.64
C GLU A 114 -4.50 -5.98 12.40
N GLN A 115 -3.97 -6.30 11.20
CA GLN A 115 -4.63 -6.02 9.93
C GLN A 115 -5.98 -6.75 9.80
N LEU A 116 -6.09 -7.98 10.32
CA LEU A 116 -7.35 -8.70 10.36
C LEU A 116 -8.37 -8.02 11.27
N SER A 117 -7.94 -7.40 12.37
CA SER A 117 -8.81 -6.60 13.23
C SER A 117 -9.34 -5.37 12.48
N GLU A 118 -8.46 -4.62 11.82
CA GLU A 118 -8.84 -3.45 11.01
C GLU A 118 -9.82 -3.81 9.87
N LEU A 119 -9.64 -4.99 9.25
CA LEU A 119 -10.56 -5.52 8.24
C LEU A 119 -11.98 -5.80 8.76
N GLN A 120 -12.13 -6.04 10.07
CA GLN A 120 -13.41 -6.34 10.70
C GLN A 120 -14.10 -5.08 11.24
N GLU A 121 -13.37 -3.98 11.40
CA GLU A 121 -13.91 -2.70 11.81
C GLU A 121 -14.78 -2.07 10.71
N PRO A 122 -15.79 -1.25 11.07
CA PRO A 122 -16.54 -0.48 10.10
C PRO A 122 -15.63 0.46 9.32
N VAL A 123 -15.81 0.51 8.00
CA VAL A 123 -15.10 1.43 7.12
C VAL A 123 -15.54 2.87 7.42
N ILE A 124 -14.58 3.79 7.42
CA ILE A 124 -14.71 5.24 7.68
C ILE A 124 -15.97 5.85 7.05
#